data_AF-A0A2V7ZR33-F1
#
_entry.id   AF-A0A2V7ZR33-F1
#
_cell.length_a   1.000
_cell.length_b   1.000
_cell.length_c   1.000
_cell.angle_alpha   90.00
_cell.angle_beta   90.00
_cell.angle_gamma   90.00
#
_symmetry.space_group_name_H-M   'P 1'
#
loop_
_entity.id
_entity.type
_entity.pdbx_description
1 polymer ?
#
loop_
_entity_poly.entity_id
_entity_poly.type
_entity_poly.pdbx_seq_one_letter_code
_entity_poly.pdbx_strand_id
1 'polypeptide(L)'
;MSFGGFGEVLPRKENRVMLDRDVKDAWGIPVLRFDYRFGDNELKMAKDMADSIEEMLMAAHAEDIKIEREPLPPGWSIHEIGTARMGRDPKTSITDPSCRLHDVKNVYLADAAPFVCGGTQNTTWSILAMAWRTMDLLKERMRTGDV
;
A
#
# COMPACT_ATOMS: atom_id res chain seq x y z
N MET A 1 -16.06 0.91 -23.47
CA MET A 1 -15.92 1.34 -22.06
C MET A 1 -15.10 0.29 -21.33
N SER A 2 -14.35 0.65 -20.27
CA SER A 2 -13.58 -0.33 -19.48
C SER A 2 -14.02 -0.26 -18.03
N PHE A 3 -14.10 -1.42 -17.39
CA PHE A 3 -14.34 -1.58 -15.96
C PHE A 3 -13.17 -2.35 -15.35
N GLY A 4 -12.89 -2.13 -14.08
CA GLY A 4 -11.83 -2.82 -13.36
C GLY A 4 -12.10 -2.81 -11.86
N GLY A 5 -11.59 -3.83 -11.18
CA GLY A 5 -11.66 -3.97 -9.73
C GLY A 5 -10.31 -3.73 -9.07
N PHE A 6 -10.31 -3.13 -7.89
CA PHE A 6 -9.15 -3.04 -7.01
C PHE A 6 -9.40 -3.89 -5.77
N GLY A 7 -8.54 -4.89 -5.57
CA GLY A 7 -8.61 -5.81 -4.44
C GLY A 7 -7.50 -5.55 -3.43
N GLU A 8 -7.71 -5.96 -2.18
CA GLU A 8 -6.68 -5.88 -1.15
C GLU A 8 -5.63 -6.98 -1.31
N VAL A 9 -4.34 -6.60 -1.27
CA VAL A 9 -3.26 -7.57 -1.11
C VAL A 9 -2.95 -7.72 0.37
N LEU A 10 -3.06 -8.94 0.89
CA LEU A 10 -2.76 -9.19 2.30
C LEU A 10 -1.27 -8.94 2.61
N PRO A 11 -0.95 -8.33 3.76
CA PRO A 11 0.43 -8.12 4.16
C PRO A 11 1.10 -9.46 4.48
N ARG A 12 2.20 -9.78 3.77
CA ARG A 12 2.97 -11.01 3.96
C ARG A 12 4.44 -10.66 4.17
N LYS A 13 5.12 -11.35 5.10
CA LYS A 13 6.53 -11.09 5.41
C LYS A 13 7.44 -11.36 4.20
N GLU A 14 7.04 -12.29 3.35
CA GLU A 14 7.78 -12.67 2.16
C GLU A 14 7.71 -11.60 1.07
N ASN A 15 6.64 -10.80 1.06
CA ASN A 15 6.48 -9.65 0.18
C ASN A 15 7.24 -8.46 0.78
N ARG A 16 8.40 -8.15 0.21
CA ARG A 16 9.29 -7.10 0.72
C ARG A 16 10.01 -6.38 -0.41
N VAL A 17 10.49 -5.19 -0.07
CA VAL A 17 11.36 -4.39 -0.91
C VAL A 17 12.66 -4.09 -0.16
N MET A 18 13.77 -4.09 -0.88
CA MET A 18 15.10 -3.81 -0.35
C MET A 18 15.85 -2.90 -1.33
N LEU A 19 16.91 -2.26 -0.87
CA LEU A 19 17.85 -1.60 -1.79
C LEU A 19 18.71 -2.66 -2.47
N ASP A 20 18.88 -2.53 -3.79
CA ASP A 20 19.82 -3.32 -4.57
C ASP A 20 21.25 -2.85 -4.28
N ARG A 21 22.19 -3.79 -4.08
CA ARG A 21 23.56 -3.45 -3.69
C ARG A 21 24.44 -3.09 -4.89
N ASP A 22 24.08 -3.57 -6.07
CA ASP A 22 24.92 -3.54 -7.25
C ASP A 22 24.32 -2.63 -8.33
N VAL A 23 23.00 -2.47 -8.34
CA VAL A 23 22.27 -1.65 -9.30
C VAL A 23 21.92 -0.29 -8.72
N LYS A 24 22.28 0.76 -9.44
CA LYS A 24 21.96 2.16 -9.11
C LYS A 24 21.14 2.79 -10.23
N ASP A 25 20.32 3.77 -9.86
CA ASP A 25 19.60 4.60 -10.81
C ASP A 25 20.52 5.62 -11.51
N ALA A 26 19.92 6.46 -12.36
CA ALA A 26 20.64 7.49 -13.11
C ALA A 26 21.34 8.55 -12.23
N TRP A 27 21.00 8.62 -10.93
CA TRP A 27 21.57 9.56 -9.96
C TRP A 27 22.53 8.88 -8.98
N GLY A 28 22.85 7.60 -9.18
CA GLY A 28 23.77 6.84 -8.33
C GLY A 28 23.15 6.35 -7.02
N ILE A 29 21.81 6.40 -6.89
CA ILE A 29 21.08 5.91 -5.73
C ILE A 29 20.75 4.42 -5.97
N PRO A 30 20.99 3.53 -4.99
CA PRO A 30 20.54 2.14 -5.05
C PRO A 30 19.06 2.00 -5.46
N VAL A 31 18.77 1.21 -6.50
CA VAL A 31 17.38 0.96 -6.91
C VAL A 31 16.66 0.05 -5.91
N LEU A 32 15.34 -0.02 -6.01
CA LEU A 32 14.56 -1.00 -5.25
C LEU A 32 14.59 -2.37 -5.92
N ARG A 33 14.91 -3.40 -5.14
CA ARG A 33 14.73 -4.82 -5.47
C ARG A 33 13.48 -5.33 -4.77
N PHE A 34 12.55 -5.86 -5.56
CA PHE A 34 11.28 -6.40 -5.07
C PHE A 34 11.33 -7.93 -5.00
N ASP A 35 11.09 -8.48 -3.81
CA ASP A 35 10.71 -9.87 -3.63
C ASP A 35 9.20 -9.88 -3.37
N TYR A 36 8.39 -9.99 -4.42
CA TYR A 36 6.93 -9.83 -4.32
C TYR A 36 6.18 -10.79 -5.22
N ARG A 37 5.05 -11.30 -4.73
CA ARG A 37 4.06 -12.04 -5.53
C ARG A 37 2.65 -11.90 -4.96
N PHE A 38 1.66 -12.01 -5.84
CA PHE A 38 0.28 -12.30 -5.42
C PHE A 38 0.20 -13.71 -4.83
N GLY A 39 -0.64 -13.88 -3.81
CA GLY A 39 -0.97 -15.19 -3.26
C GLY A 39 -2.31 -15.71 -3.76
N ASP A 40 -2.67 -16.91 -3.35
CA ASP A 40 -3.92 -17.58 -3.76
C ASP A 40 -5.17 -16.75 -3.45
N ASN A 41 -5.18 -15.99 -2.36
CA ASN A 41 -6.28 -15.11 -2.00
C ASN A 41 -6.48 -14.02 -3.04
N GLU A 42 -5.41 -13.32 -3.42
CA GLU A 42 -5.45 -12.24 -4.40
C GLU A 42 -5.86 -12.76 -5.78
N LEU A 43 -5.37 -13.94 -6.17
CA LEU A 43 -5.75 -14.57 -7.45
C LEU A 43 -7.23 -14.98 -7.49
N LYS A 44 -7.77 -15.50 -6.39
CA LYS A 44 -9.20 -15.84 -6.29
C LYS A 44 -10.07 -14.58 -6.31
N MET A 45 -9.66 -13.55 -5.57
CA MET A 45 -10.36 -12.26 -5.54
C MET A 45 -10.33 -11.57 -6.90
N ALA A 46 -9.24 -11.65 -7.68
CA ALA A 46 -9.20 -11.11 -9.04
C ALA A 46 -10.26 -11.74 -9.95
N LYS A 47 -10.43 -13.07 -9.87
CA LYS A 47 -11.46 -13.80 -10.61
C LYS A 47 -12.87 -13.40 -10.18
N ASP A 48 -13.10 -13.36 -8.87
CA ASP A 48 -14.39 -12.96 -8.28
C ASP A 48 -14.79 -11.52 -8.65
N MET A 49 -13.83 -10.57 -8.66
CA MET A 49 -14.07 -9.21 -9.14
C MET A 49 -14.47 -9.18 -10.62
N ALA A 50 -13.81 -9.96 -11.47
CA ALA A 50 -14.10 -10.02 -12.90
C ALA A 50 -15.48 -10.65 -13.17
N ASP A 51 -15.82 -11.73 -12.47
CA ASP A 51 -17.12 -12.39 -12.55
C ASP A 51 -18.25 -11.45 -12.07
N SER A 52 -18.03 -10.73 -10.97
CA SER A 52 -18.98 -9.73 -10.47
C SER A 52 -19.23 -8.59 -11.46
N ILE A 53 -18.17 -8.10 -12.13
CA ILE A 53 -18.29 -7.08 -13.18
C ILE A 53 -19.08 -7.62 -14.37
N GLU A 54 -18.84 -8.86 -14.79
CA GLU A 54 -19.58 -9.51 -15.87
C GLU A 54 -21.07 -9.60 -15.54
N GLU A 55 -21.43 -10.07 -14.33
CA GLU A 55 -22.81 -10.13 -13.86
C GLU A 55 -23.50 -8.75 -13.89
N MET A 56 -22.80 -7.71 -13.40
CA MET A 56 -23.31 -6.34 -13.43
C MET A 56 -23.56 -5.84 -14.87
N LEU A 57 -22.64 -6.11 -15.79
CA LEU A 57 -22.75 -5.69 -17.18
C LEU A 57 -23.87 -6.43 -17.92
N MET A 58 -24.01 -7.74 -17.69
CA MET A 58 -25.12 -8.52 -18.24
C MET A 58 -26.47 -8.03 -17.72
N ALA A 59 -26.58 -7.74 -16.42
CA ALA A 59 -27.80 -7.18 -15.84
C ALA A 59 -28.14 -5.78 -16.38
N ALA A 60 -27.12 -5.01 -16.80
CA ALA A 60 -27.28 -3.73 -17.48
C ALA A 60 -27.57 -3.86 -18.98
N HIS A 61 -27.71 -5.08 -19.52
CA HIS A 61 -27.88 -5.37 -20.95
C HIS A 61 -26.73 -4.83 -21.82
N ALA A 62 -25.50 -4.81 -21.30
CA ALA A 62 -24.33 -4.46 -22.10
C ALA A 62 -24.07 -5.54 -23.17
N GLU A 63 -23.68 -5.11 -24.36
CA GLU A 63 -23.30 -5.97 -25.49
C GLU A 63 -21.78 -5.99 -25.66
N ASP A 64 -21.25 -6.96 -26.41
CA ASP A 64 -19.81 -7.11 -26.72
C ASP A 64 -18.87 -7.14 -25.49
N ILE A 65 -19.33 -7.78 -24.41
CA ILE A 65 -18.57 -7.90 -23.16
C ILE A 65 -17.33 -8.80 -23.38
N LYS A 66 -16.16 -8.29 -23.00
CA LYS A 66 -14.90 -9.05 -22.92
C LYS A 66 -14.37 -8.97 -21.50
N ILE A 67 -14.07 -10.13 -20.92
CA ILE A 67 -13.64 -10.24 -19.51
C ILE A 67 -12.26 -10.87 -19.44
N GLU A 68 -11.34 -10.17 -18.78
CA GLU A 68 -10.04 -10.68 -18.36
C GLU A 68 -10.09 -10.99 -16.86
N ARG A 69 -9.68 -12.20 -16.48
CA ARG A 69 -9.77 -12.69 -15.08
C ARG A 69 -8.43 -12.77 -14.37
N GLU A 70 -7.34 -12.66 -15.13
CA GLU A 70 -6.00 -12.62 -14.56
C GLU A 70 -5.69 -11.21 -14.08
N PRO A 71 -5.02 -11.06 -12.92
CA PRO A 71 -4.66 -9.74 -12.42
C PRO A 71 -3.63 -9.09 -13.33
N LEU A 72 -3.66 -7.75 -13.35
CA LEU A 72 -2.58 -6.97 -13.94
C LEU A 72 -1.27 -7.21 -13.17
N PRO A 73 -0.10 -7.01 -13.80
CA PRO A 73 1.18 -7.22 -13.14
C PRO A 73 1.31 -6.46 -11.81
N PRO A 74 2.05 -6.99 -10.82
CA PRO A 74 2.38 -6.26 -9.59
C PRO A 74 2.90 -4.84 -9.86
N GLY A 75 2.43 -3.88 -9.08
CA GLY A 75 2.81 -2.46 -9.20
C GLY A 75 1.98 -1.65 -10.20
N TRP A 76 1.12 -2.29 -11.00
CA TRP A 76 0.28 -1.55 -11.97
C TRP A 76 -0.66 -0.53 -11.32
N SER A 77 -1.10 -0.77 -10.09
CA SER A 77 -1.97 0.15 -9.36
C SER A 77 -1.28 1.41 -8.85
N ILE A 78 0.07 1.42 -8.75
CA ILE A 78 0.84 2.52 -8.16
C ILE A 78 0.34 2.85 -6.73
N HIS A 79 -0.06 1.81 -5.99
CA HIS A 79 -0.58 1.88 -4.62
C HIS A 79 0.32 1.09 -3.66
N GLU A 80 1.64 1.27 -3.77
CA GLU A 80 2.61 0.66 -2.87
C GLU A 80 2.52 1.26 -1.46
N ILE A 81 2.40 0.39 -0.46
CA ILE A 81 2.19 0.78 0.94
C ILE A 81 2.96 -0.15 1.89
N GLY A 82 3.00 0.19 3.18
CA GLY A 82 3.45 -0.74 4.23
C GLY A 82 4.95 -1.03 4.28
N THR A 83 5.75 -0.31 3.48
CA THR A 83 7.21 -0.45 3.41
C THR A 83 7.92 -0.04 4.70
N ALA A 84 7.26 0.75 5.55
CA ALA A 84 7.71 1.12 6.89
C ALA A 84 6.55 1.07 7.89
N ARG A 85 5.84 -0.06 7.92
CA ARG A 85 4.56 -0.22 8.64
C ARG A 85 4.58 0.27 10.09
N MET A 86 3.47 0.84 10.52
CA MET A 86 3.25 1.22 11.92
C MET A 86 2.90 0.01 12.79
N GLY A 87 3.19 0.11 14.08
CA GLY A 87 2.85 -0.90 15.06
C GLY A 87 3.23 -0.49 16.47
N ARG A 88 2.83 -1.29 17.46
CA ARG A 88 3.16 -1.03 18.88
C ARG A 88 4.48 -1.64 19.32
N ASP A 89 5.00 -2.59 18.56
CA ASP A 89 6.22 -3.32 18.89
C ASP A 89 7.35 -2.93 17.91
N PRO A 90 8.46 -2.31 18.39
CA PRO A 90 9.58 -1.91 17.54
C PRO A 90 10.31 -3.09 16.88
N LYS A 91 10.14 -4.33 17.37
CA LYS A 91 10.73 -5.51 16.73
C LYS A 91 10.00 -5.93 15.46
N THR A 92 8.78 -5.45 15.28
CA THR A 92 7.89 -5.86 14.20
C THR A 92 7.30 -4.67 13.44
N SER A 93 7.70 -3.44 13.74
CA SER A 93 7.23 -2.23 13.04
C SER A 93 8.32 -1.17 13.03
N ILE A 94 8.26 -0.26 12.05
CA ILE A 94 9.24 0.82 11.89
C ILE A 94 8.80 2.07 12.63
N THR A 95 7.49 2.34 12.62
CA THR A 95 6.90 3.49 13.34
C THR A 95 5.96 3.05 14.44
N ASP A 96 5.77 3.90 15.44
CA ASP A 96 4.66 3.80 16.38
C ASP A 96 3.31 4.14 15.68
N PRO A 97 2.15 3.97 16.34
CA PRO A 97 0.84 4.30 15.76
C PRO A 97 0.61 5.80 15.48
N SER A 98 1.54 6.68 15.85
CA SER A 98 1.54 8.10 15.48
C SER A 98 2.38 8.39 14.23
N CYS A 99 2.95 7.35 13.61
CA CYS A 99 3.87 7.43 12.46
C CYS A 99 5.23 8.05 12.79
N ARG A 100 5.61 8.08 14.08
CA ARG A 100 6.97 8.42 14.55
C ARG A 100 7.86 7.19 14.51
N LEU A 101 9.11 7.31 14.07
CA LEU A 101 10.06 6.20 14.16
C LEU A 101 10.23 5.74 15.61
N HIS A 102 10.32 4.43 15.85
CA HIS A 102 10.60 3.93 17.20
C HIS A 102 11.97 4.36 17.71
N ASP A 103 12.97 4.39 16.82
CA ASP A 103 14.37 4.64 17.17
C ASP A 103 14.73 6.13 17.24
N VAL A 104 13.88 7.03 16.68
CA VAL A 104 14.19 8.45 16.54
C VAL A 104 12.96 9.32 16.84
N LYS A 105 13.04 10.15 17.89
CA LYS A 105 11.88 10.89 18.43
C LYS A 105 11.37 12.04 17.56
N ASN A 106 12.22 12.60 16.71
CA ASN A 106 11.90 13.74 15.84
C ASN A 106 11.74 13.38 14.36
N VAL A 107 11.66 12.09 14.01
CA VAL A 107 11.45 11.65 12.62
C VAL A 107 10.10 10.95 12.48
N TYR A 108 9.35 11.39 11.47
CA TYR A 108 7.98 10.96 11.20
C TYR A 108 7.81 10.62 9.73
N LEU A 109 6.93 9.67 9.43
CA LEU A 109 6.55 9.29 8.07
C LEU A 109 5.12 9.75 7.80
N ALA A 110 4.93 10.48 6.70
CA ALA A 110 3.65 11.10 6.32
C ALA A 110 3.26 10.71 4.88
N ASP A 111 3.25 9.40 4.63
CA ASP A 111 2.87 8.78 3.35
C ASP A 111 2.14 7.44 3.62
N ALA A 112 2.12 6.54 2.64
CA ALA A 112 1.49 5.22 2.79
C ALA A 112 2.43 4.15 3.37
N ALA A 113 3.71 4.46 3.60
CA ALA A 113 4.67 3.50 4.15
C ALA A 113 4.26 2.95 5.52
N PRO A 114 3.62 3.73 6.43
CA PRO A 114 3.17 3.23 7.72
C PRO A 114 1.89 2.41 7.67
N PHE A 115 1.19 2.30 6.54
CA PHE A 115 -0.06 1.54 6.47
C PHE A 115 0.15 0.05 6.80
N VAL A 116 -0.84 -0.56 7.44
CA VAL A 116 -0.80 -1.98 7.85
C VAL A 116 -1.70 -2.87 7.00
N CYS A 117 -2.58 -2.27 6.21
CA CYS A 117 -3.53 -2.93 5.31
C CYS A 117 -3.74 -2.05 4.07
N GLY A 118 -4.10 -2.69 2.95
CA GLY A 118 -4.27 -2.01 1.66
C GLY A 118 -5.68 -1.52 1.40
N GLY A 119 -6.68 -2.24 1.90
CA GLY A 119 -8.06 -2.03 1.49
C GLY A 119 -8.24 -2.16 -0.03
N THR A 120 -9.37 -1.66 -0.52
CA THR A 120 -9.78 -1.78 -1.94
C THR A 120 -9.92 -0.44 -2.66
N GLN A 121 -9.69 0.67 -1.94
CA GLN A 121 -9.86 2.03 -2.44
C GLN A 121 -8.52 2.71 -2.67
N ASN A 122 -8.52 3.81 -3.42
CA ASN A 122 -7.33 4.63 -3.64
C ASN A 122 -6.76 5.16 -2.31
N THR A 123 -5.45 5.12 -2.18
CA THR A 123 -4.74 5.34 -0.91
C THR A 123 -4.59 6.82 -0.53
N THR A 124 -4.65 7.75 -1.50
CA THR A 124 -4.33 9.18 -1.30
C THR A 124 -5.12 9.85 -0.18
N TRP A 125 -6.43 9.60 -0.08
CA TRP A 125 -7.24 10.21 0.98
C TRP A 125 -6.84 9.72 2.36
N SER A 126 -6.54 8.43 2.50
CA SER A 126 -6.02 7.86 3.74
C SER A 126 -4.65 8.44 4.09
N ILE A 127 -3.80 8.71 3.09
CA ILE A 127 -2.48 9.35 3.31
C ILE A 127 -2.70 10.75 3.88
N LEU A 128 -3.57 11.56 3.27
CA LEU A 128 -3.86 12.91 3.74
C LEU A 128 -4.43 12.92 5.17
N ALA A 129 -5.36 12.01 5.47
CA ALA A 129 -5.93 11.89 6.79
C ALA A 129 -4.89 11.48 7.85
N MET A 130 -4.02 10.51 7.54
CA MET A 130 -2.94 10.13 8.44
C MET A 130 -1.91 11.24 8.63
N ALA A 131 -1.50 11.89 7.53
CA ALA A 131 -0.54 12.98 7.56
C ALA A 131 -1.05 14.12 8.46
N TRP A 132 -2.32 14.51 8.31
CA TRP A 132 -2.95 15.50 9.18
C TRP A 132 -2.87 15.07 10.65
N ARG A 133 -3.35 13.87 10.98
CA ARG A 133 -3.33 13.36 12.35
C ARG A 133 -1.92 13.34 12.94
N THR A 134 -0.93 12.91 12.15
CA THR A 134 0.48 12.86 12.58
C THR A 134 1.04 14.26 12.81
N MET A 135 0.68 15.25 11.98
CA MET A 135 1.09 16.64 12.18
C MET A 135 0.46 17.26 13.45
N ASP A 136 -0.81 16.97 13.74
CA ASP A 136 -1.45 17.43 14.98
C ASP A 136 -0.76 16.87 16.23
N LEU A 137 -0.38 15.58 16.20
CA LEU A 137 0.37 14.95 17.29
C LEU A 137 1.80 15.51 17.41
N LEU A 138 2.47 15.75 16.29
CA LEU A 138 3.80 16.38 16.27
C LEU A 138 3.72 17.79 16.87
N LYS A 139 2.72 18.59 16.49
CA LYS A 139 2.51 19.94 17.02
C LYS A 139 2.40 19.93 18.55
N GLU A 140 1.62 19.02 19.13
CA GLU A 140 1.51 18.90 20.58
C GLU A 140 2.81 18.45 21.23
N ARG A 141 3.54 17.49 20.62
CA ARG A 141 4.85 17.04 21.13
C ARG A 141 5.90 18.15 21.09
N MET A 142 5.92 18.96 20.03
CA MET A 142 6.79 20.13 19.95
C MET A 142 6.48 21.14 21.06
N ARG A 143 5.20 21.37 21.37
CA ARG A 143 4.78 22.25 22.46
C ARG A 143 5.25 21.77 23.83
N THR A 144 5.33 20.46 24.05
CA THR A 144 5.79 19.87 25.32
C THR A 144 7.27 19.53 25.36
N GLY A 145 8.01 19.67 24.25
CA GLY A 145 9.42 19.28 24.14
C GLY A 145 9.65 17.75 24.04
N ASP A 146 8.65 16.95 23.68
CA ASP A 146 8.81 15.51 23.40
C ASP A 146 9.19 15.28 21.92
N VAL A 147 10.26 15.94 21.49
CA VAL A 147 10.84 15.82 20.14
C VAL A 147 12.33 15.52 20.22
#